data_AF-A0A6I5HB58-F1
#
_entry.id   AF-A0A6I5HB58-F1
#
_cell.length_a   1.000
_cell.length_b   1.000
_cell.length_c   1.000
_cell.angle_alpha   90.00
_cell.angle_beta   90.00
_cell.angle_gamma   90.00
#
_symmetry.space_group_name_H-M   'P 1'
#
loop_
_entity.id
_entity.type
_entity.pdbx_description
1 polymer ?
#
loop_
_entity_poly.entity_id
_entity_poly.type
_entity_poly.pdbx_seq_one_letter_code
_entity_poly.pdbx_strand_id
1 'polypeptide(L)'
;MLHDKVRKAVQAAGVIGAATVLGLATSTSASAHVVYQDEEVWSNSDSSKCEYTYSEVSHGGRGGYTKTQGHAGQNGTGIGGCIFPYERPAGNLEVGYQYMKYNGSTWYVCREYMSGIYNTKKTSILTTSYDFGVYPPCGGGDYATKAGSGLYYGGTWYGRNVPIWSGSHFIEP
;
A
#
# COMPACT_ATOMS: atom_id res chain seq x y z
N MET A 1 -38.23 -64.24 29.05
CA MET A 1 -38.60 -63.37 27.91
C MET A 1 -37.95 -62.03 28.16
N LEU A 2 -36.73 -61.92 27.67
CA LEU A 2 -35.78 -60.84 27.94
C LEU A 2 -35.06 -60.61 26.60
N HIS A 3 -34.79 -59.34 26.29
CA HIS A 3 -33.91 -58.84 25.24
C HIS A 3 -34.39 -58.96 23.79
N ASP A 4 -33.99 -58.10 22.86
CA ASP A 4 -33.46 -56.74 22.80
C ASP A 4 -33.14 -56.56 21.31
N LYS A 5 -33.36 -55.37 20.75
CA LYS A 5 -32.81 -54.89 19.46
C LYS A 5 -33.29 -55.56 18.16
N VAL A 6 -33.68 -54.73 17.20
CA VAL A 6 -33.08 -54.60 15.84
C VAL A 6 -34.11 -53.96 14.90
N ARG A 7 -33.89 -52.66 14.64
CA ARG A 7 -34.12 -51.90 13.38
C ARG A 7 -34.54 -50.46 13.69
N LYS A 8 -33.51 -49.67 14.01
CA LYS A 8 -33.45 -48.25 13.65
C LYS A 8 -33.27 -48.16 12.13
N ALA A 9 -33.73 -47.05 11.55
CA ALA A 9 -33.90 -46.73 10.12
C ALA A 9 -35.22 -47.33 9.59
N VAL A 10 -36.18 -46.54 9.12
CA VAL A 10 -36.09 -45.73 7.89
C VAL A 10 -37.23 -44.69 7.88
N GLN A 11 -36.86 -43.44 7.62
CA GLN A 11 -37.61 -42.38 6.92
C GLN A 11 -39.02 -41.99 7.43
N ALA A 12 -39.08 -40.81 8.04
CA ALA A 12 -40.16 -39.87 7.75
C ALA A 12 -39.51 -38.52 7.43
N ALA A 13 -39.54 -38.16 6.15
CA ALA A 13 -39.07 -36.90 5.61
C ALA A 13 -39.98 -35.77 6.10
N GLY A 14 -39.40 -34.81 6.84
CA GLY A 14 -39.99 -33.53 7.18
C GLY A 14 -39.12 -32.43 6.59
N VAL A 15 -39.65 -31.75 5.59
CA VAL A 15 -39.01 -30.81 4.69
C VAL A 15 -38.86 -29.43 5.33
N ILE A 16 -37.66 -28.85 5.18
CA ILE A 16 -37.33 -27.42 5.07
C ILE A 16 -37.69 -26.51 6.27
N GLY A 17 -36.64 -26.11 6.98
CA GLY A 17 -36.61 -24.94 7.85
C GLY A 17 -35.18 -24.50 8.05
N ALA A 18 -34.54 -24.00 6.99
CA ALA A 18 -33.23 -23.37 7.06
C ALA A 18 -33.34 -22.06 7.85
N ALA A 19 -33.29 -22.15 9.18
CA ALA A 19 -33.01 -21.01 10.03
C ALA A 19 -31.50 -20.74 9.97
N THR A 20 -31.05 -20.20 8.83
CA THR A 20 -29.75 -19.55 8.74
C THR A 20 -29.86 -18.31 9.62
N VAL A 21 -29.43 -18.44 10.88
CA VAL A 21 -29.13 -17.27 11.70
C VAL A 21 -27.91 -16.64 11.04
N LEU A 22 -28.15 -15.66 10.15
CA LEU A 22 -27.16 -14.65 9.82
C LEU A 22 -26.88 -13.91 11.14
N GLY A 23 -25.92 -14.43 11.90
CA GLY A 23 -25.16 -13.58 12.78
C GLY A 23 -24.52 -12.55 11.87
N LEU A 24 -25.10 -11.34 11.82
CA LEU A 24 -24.36 -10.18 11.38
C LEU A 24 -23.12 -10.16 12.26
N ALA A 25 -22.00 -10.65 11.72
CA ALA A 25 -20.71 -10.26 12.20
C ALA A 25 -20.70 -8.75 12.05
N THR A 26 -21.00 -8.06 13.14
CA THR A 26 -20.70 -6.65 13.31
C THR A 26 -19.22 -6.55 13.01
N SER A 27 -18.88 -6.11 11.79
CA SER A 27 -17.52 -5.76 11.41
C SER A 27 -17.16 -4.59 12.29
N THR A 28 -16.62 -4.89 13.47
CA THR A 28 -15.94 -3.90 14.28
C THR A 28 -14.84 -3.34 13.39
N SER A 29 -14.96 -2.09 12.97
CA SER A 29 -13.88 -1.36 12.32
C SER A 29 -12.74 -1.20 13.33
N ALA A 30 -11.92 -2.25 13.40
CA ALA A 30 -10.77 -2.34 14.28
C ALA A 30 -9.85 -3.46 13.77
N SER A 31 -9.30 -3.26 12.58
CA SER A 31 -7.99 -3.81 12.25
C SER A 31 -7.29 -2.78 11.37
N ALA A 32 -6.22 -2.18 11.89
CA ALA A 32 -5.33 -1.39 11.06
C ALA A 32 -4.64 -2.35 10.08
N HIS A 33 -5.23 -2.50 8.89
CA HIS A 33 -4.58 -3.17 7.77
C HIS A 33 -3.46 -2.26 7.30
N VAL A 34 -2.22 -2.56 7.70
CA VAL A 34 -1.07 -1.82 7.19
C VAL A 34 -0.49 -2.60 6.04
N VAL A 35 -0.67 -2.09 4.83
CA VAL A 35 -0.02 -2.63 3.65
C VAL A 35 1.24 -1.81 3.41
N TYR A 36 2.37 -2.49 3.59
CA TYR A 36 3.70 -1.97 3.33
C TYR A 36 4.18 -2.60 2.03
N GLN A 37 4.50 -1.78 1.04
CA GLN A 37 5.32 -2.21 -0.08
C GLN A 37 6.59 -1.36 -0.05
N ASP A 38 7.64 -1.97 0.50
CA ASP A 38 9.02 -1.46 0.46
C ASP A 38 9.72 -2.26 -0.64
N GLU A 39 9.72 -1.70 -1.85
CA GLU A 39 10.28 -2.36 -3.03
C GLU A 39 11.42 -1.55 -3.63
N GLU A 40 12.38 -2.27 -4.18
CA GLU A 40 13.48 -1.70 -4.95
C GLU A 40 12.95 -1.25 -6.31
N VAL A 41 13.10 0.03 -6.59
CA VAL A 41 12.41 0.68 -7.72
C VAL A 41 13.34 0.87 -8.92
N TRP A 42 14.64 0.68 -8.74
CA TRP A 42 15.60 0.68 -9.85
C TRP A 42 16.74 -0.33 -9.66
N SER A 43 17.03 -1.05 -10.75
CA SER A 43 18.24 -1.85 -10.96
C SER A 43 18.70 -1.61 -12.39
N ASN A 44 19.93 -1.14 -12.62
CA ASN A 44 20.53 -1.32 -13.94
C ASN A 44 20.87 -2.81 -14.16
N SER A 45 21.08 -3.21 -15.41
CA SER A 45 21.61 -4.52 -15.80
C SER A 45 23.03 -4.81 -15.27
N ASP A 46 23.55 -3.93 -14.41
CA ASP A 46 24.88 -3.95 -13.79
C ASP A 46 24.76 -4.12 -12.25
N SER A 47 23.61 -4.61 -11.77
CA SER A 47 23.37 -5.02 -10.37
C SER A 47 23.46 -3.94 -9.29
N SER A 48 23.12 -2.70 -9.62
CA SER A 48 23.03 -1.61 -8.62
C SER A 48 21.57 -1.37 -8.19
N LYS A 49 21.16 -2.03 -7.11
CA LYS A 49 19.86 -1.86 -6.41
C LYS A 49 19.93 -0.69 -5.43
N CYS A 50 19.80 0.54 -5.95
CA CYS A 50 20.31 1.72 -5.23
C CYS A 50 19.28 2.80 -4.94
N GLU A 51 18.01 2.49 -5.19
CA GLU A 51 16.89 3.36 -4.90
C GLU A 51 15.71 2.53 -4.38
N TYR A 52 15.26 2.89 -3.17
CA TYR A 52 14.08 2.31 -2.55
C TYR A 52 12.96 3.33 -2.65
N THR A 53 11.80 2.87 -3.10
CA THR A 53 10.56 3.61 -2.90
C THR A 53 9.71 2.84 -1.91
N TYR A 54 9.07 3.59 -1.04
CA TYR A 54 8.06 3.11 -0.13
C TYR A 54 6.73 3.75 -0.50
N SER A 55 5.66 2.96 -0.51
CA SER A 55 4.30 3.43 -0.74
C SER A 55 3.36 2.86 0.30
N GLU A 56 2.52 3.73 0.86
CA GLU A 56 1.61 3.38 1.95
C GLU A 56 0.28 4.11 1.81
N VAL A 57 -0.77 3.42 2.22
CA VAL A 57 -2.10 3.95 2.50
C VAL A 57 -2.59 3.35 3.82
N SER A 58 -3.24 4.14 4.68
CA SER A 58 -3.72 3.68 6.00
C SER A 58 -4.84 4.55 6.56
N HIS A 59 -5.39 4.20 7.74
CA HIS A 59 -6.58 4.78 8.38
C HIS A 59 -6.39 6.17 9.04
N GLY A 60 -5.17 6.59 9.40
CA GLY A 60 -4.86 7.96 9.84
C GLY A 60 -5.80 8.60 10.87
N GLY A 61 -5.89 9.94 10.84
CA GLY A 61 -6.73 10.76 11.72
C GLY A 61 -8.23 10.74 11.39
N ARG A 62 -8.80 9.55 11.17
CA ARG A 62 -10.19 9.22 10.74
C ARG A 62 -10.44 9.19 9.23
N GLY A 63 -9.81 10.03 8.42
CA GLY A 63 -9.98 10.07 6.96
C GLY A 63 -8.85 9.40 6.19
N GLY A 64 -7.90 8.74 6.87
CA GLY A 64 -6.75 8.09 6.27
C GLY A 64 -5.52 8.96 6.04
N TYR A 65 -4.44 8.34 5.57
CA TYR A 65 -3.30 9.04 5.00
C TYR A 65 -2.65 8.27 3.86
N THR A 66 -1.84 8.99 3.09
CA THR A 66 -0.86 8.42 2.16
C THR A 66 0.54 8.79 2.63
N LYS A 67 1.49 7.87 2.44
CA LYS A 67 2.90 8.13 2.68
C LYS A 67 3.74 7.51 1.57
N THR A 68 4.73 8.27 1.15
CA THR A 68 5.72 7.86 0.17
C THR A 68 7.10 8.23 0.66
N GLN A 69 8.07 7.37 0.43
CA GLN A 69 9.47 7.70 0.68
C GLN A 69 10.32 7.26 -0.50
N GLY A 70 11.36 8.04 -0.79
CA GLY A 70 12.46 7.69 -1.68
C GLY A 70 13.76 7.67 -0.89
N HIS A 71 14.60 6.68 -1.11
CA HIS A 71 15.89 6.52 -0.45
C HIS A 71 16.98 6.19 -1.47
N ALA A 72 17.98 7.07 -1.61
CA ALA A 72 19.19 6.80 -2.38
C ALA A 72 20.19 5.99 -1.54
N GLY A 73 20.04 4.68 -1.51
CA GLY A 73 20.86 3.78 -0.69
C GLY A 73 20.73 2.34 -1.14
N GLN A 74 21.31 1.41 -0.39
CA GLN A 74 21.13 -0.04 -0.56
C GLN A 74 20.46 -0.63 0.69
N ASN A 75 19.66 -1.67 0.52
CA ASN A 75 19.17 -2.56 1.58
C ASN A 75 20.13 -3.76 1.61
N GLY A 76 20.93 -3.86 2.68
CA GLY A 76 21.92 -4.93 2.88
C GLY A 76 23.39 -4.47 2.85
N THR A 77 24.28 -5.33 3.33
CA THR A 77 25.70 -5.06 3.66
C THR A 77 26.67 -5.18 2.48
N GLY A 78 26.18 -5.20 1.23
CA GLY A 78 27.05 -5.34 0.05
C GLY A 78 27.69 -4.01 -0.32
N ILE A 79 29.02 -3.92 -0.34
CA ILE A 79 29.74 -2.78 -0.92
C ILE A 79 29.82 -3.01 -2.43
N GLY A 80 28.75 -2.78 -3.18
CA GLY A 80 28.76 -3.00 -4.63
C GLY A 80 27.66 -2.24 -5.36
N GLY A 81 28.07 -1.33 -6.25
CA GLY A 81 27.21 -0.77 -7.30
C GLY A 81 26.46 0.52 -6.96
N CYS A 82 26.23 0.85 -5.69
CA CYS A 82 25.50 2.07 -5.34
C CYS A 82 26.35 3.33 -5.31
N ILE A 83 25.73 4.43 -5.74
CA ILE A 83 26.39 5.73 -5.78
C ILE A 83 26.66 6.18 -4.34
N PHE A 84 27.92 6.19 -3.93
CA PHE A 84 28.37 6.72 -2.65
C PHE A 84 28.95 8.14 -2.82
N PRO A 85 28.71 9.07 -1.89
CA PRO A 85 27.85 8.96 -0.71
C PRO A 85 26.35 8.91 -1.09
N TYR A 86 25.55 8.29 -0.23
CA TYR A 86 24.10 8.12 -0.39
C TYR A 86 23.35 9.46 -0.38
N GLU A 87 23.85 10.41 0.38
CA GLU A 87 23.28 11.76 0.46
C GLU A 87 23.29 12.48 -0.88
N ARG A 88 22.17 13.13 -1.21
CA ARG A 88 22.00 13.90 -2.43
C ARG A 88 21.82 15.38 -2.12
N PRO A 89 22.41 16.28 -2.95
CA PRO A 89 22.11 17.71 -2.89
C PRO A 89 20.61 17.99 -2.97
N ALA A 90 20.19 19.18 -2.54
CA ALA A 90 18.82 19.64 -2.76
C ALA A 90 18.46 19.56 -4.25
N GLY A 91 17.25 19.07 -4.55
CA GLY A 91 16.76 18.88 -5.93
C GLY A 91 17.14 17.55 -6.58
N ASN A 92 17.97 16.71 -5.97
CA ASN A 92 18.49 15.47 -6.58
C ASN A 92 17.82 14.19 -6.05
N LEU A 93 16.88 14.32 -5.13
CA LEU A 93 15.93 13.28 -4.75
C LEU A 93 14.53 13.79 -4.99
N GLU A 94 13.69 12.97 -5.59
CA GLU A 94 12.27 13.25 -5.73
C GLU A 94 11.41 12.09 -5.28
N VAL A 95 10.19 12.41 -4.87
CA VAL A 95 9.09 11.47 -4.67
C VAL A 95 7.85 12.02 -5.36
N GLY A 96 7.17 11.17 -6.12
CA GLY A 96 5.87 11.47 -6.72
C GLY A 96 4.87 10.42 -6.31
N TYR A 97 3.60 10.80 -6.20
CA TYR A 97 2.55 9.83 -5.90
C TYR A 97 1.23 10.20 -6.54
N GLN A 98 0.45 9.16 -6.82
CA GLN A 98 -0.96 9.23 -7.15
C GLN A 98 -1.72 8.53 -6.04
N TYR A 99 -2.75 9.19 -5.56
CA TYR A 99 -3.71 8.62 -4.65
C TYR A 99 -4.91 8.13 -5.45
N MET A 100 -5.13 6.82 -5.40
CA MET A 100 -6.04 6.07 -6.24
C MET A 100 -7.27 5.67 -5.43
N LYS A 101 -8.44 5.69 -6.07
CA LYS A 101 -9.69 5.25 -5.46
C LYS A 101 -10.36 4.19 -6.31
N TYR A 102 -10.97 3.20 -5.68
CA TYR A 102 -11.80 2.20 -6.35
C TYR A 102 -13.26 2.68 -6.40
N ASN A 103 -13.89 2.59 -7.58
CA ASN A 103 -15.30 2.94 -7.77
C ASN A 103 -16.24 1.72 -7.76
N GLY A 104 -15.74 0.54 -7.39
CA GLY A 104 -16.48 -0.73 -7.48
C GLY A 104 -16.16 -1.57 -8.73
N SER A 105 -15.52 -0.97 -9.74
CA SER A 105 -15.11 -1.68 -10.97
C SER A 105 -13.67 -1.39 -11.38
N THR A 106 -13.20 -0.15 -11.22
CA THR A 106 -11.87 0.28 -11.64
C THR A 106 -11.23 1.21 -10.62
N TRP A 107 -9.89 1.20 -10.61
CA TRP A 107 -9.08 2.18 -9.90
C TRP A 107 -8.93 3.46 -10.75
N TYR A 108 -9.16 4.62 -10.15
CA TYR A 108 -8.98 5.93 -10.80
C TYR A 108 -8.14 6.86 -9.92
N VAL A 109 -7.53 7.88 -10.54
CA VAL A 109 -6.73 8.89 -9.82
C VAL A 109 -7.69 9.84 -9.09
N CYS A 110 -7.66 9.80 -7.76
CA CYS A 110 -8.37 10.73 -6.89
C CYS A 110 -7.59 12.03 -6.69
N ARG A 111 -6.28 11.93 -6.48
CA ARG A 111 -5.35 13.07 -6.36
C ARG A 111 -3.98 12.67 -6.87
N GLU A 112 -3.19 13.60 -7.40
CA GLU A 112 -1.82 13.32 -7.80
C GLU A 112 -0.85 14.47 -7.51
N TYR A 113 0.40 14.09 -7.29
CA TYR A 113 1.57 14.96 -7.19
C TYR A 113 2.70 14.35 -8.02
N MET A 114 2.43 14.16 -9.31
CA MET A 114 3.36 13.53 -10.26
C MET A 114 4.47 14.46 -10.76
N SER A 115 4.38 15.77 -10.51
CA SER A 115 5.43 16.74 -10.82
C SER A 115 6.67 16.61 -9.92
N GLY A 116 6.68 15.66 -8.99
CA GLY A 116 7.78 15.39 -8.08
C GLY A 116 7.84 16.39 -6.93
N ILE A 117 7.95 15.87 -5.71
CA ILE A 117 8.34 16.61 -4.53
C ILE A 117 9.82 16.38 -4.35
N TYR A 118 10.60 17.47 -4.33
CA TYR A 118 12.05 17.41 -4.29
C TYR A 118 12.58 17.64 -2.89
N ASN A 119 13.73 17.04 -2.57
CA ASN A 119 14.42 17.35 -1.32
C ASN A 119 14.95 18.79 -1.33
N THR A 120 14.75 19.53 -0.24
CA THR A 120 15.19 20.93 -0.12
C THR A 120 16.56 21.09 0.52
N LYS A 121 17.12 20.00 1.05
CA LYS A 121 18.41 19.95 1.74
C LYS A 121 19.14 18.67 1.38
N LYS A 122 20.45 18.65 1.67
CA LYS A 122 21.27 17.44 1.51
C LYS A 122 20.69 16.31 2.37
N THR A 123 20.29 15.19 1.76
CA THR A 123 19.68 14.05 2.46
C THR A 123 19.81 12.77 1.63
N SER A 124 19.81 11.60 2.26
CA SER A 124 19.68 10.31 1.58
C SER A 124 18.22 9.85 1.46
N ILE A 125 17.34 10.38 2.30
CA ILE A 125 15.93 9.98 2.41
C ILE A 125 15.04 11.21 2.22
N LEU A 126 14.00 11.06 1.40
CA LEU A 126 12.92 12.03 1.26
C LEU A 126 11.60 11.32 1.55
N THR A 127 10.85 11.80 2.55
CA THR A 127 9.53 11.25 2.90
C THR A 127 8.50 12.33 2.72
N THR A 128 7.42 12.00 2.01
CA THR A 128 6.20 12.79 1.97
C THR A 128 5.08 12.00 2.63
N SER A 129 4.33 12.66 3.49
CA SER A 129 3.09 12.11 4.03
C SER A 129 2.00 13.17 3.94
N TYR A 130 0.80 12.74 3.60
CA TYR A 130 -0.37 13.60 3.56
C TYR A 130 -1.51 12.92 4.31
N ASP A 131 -1.88 13.51 5.44
CA ASP A 131 -3.03 13.13 6.23
C ASP A 131 -4.29 13.78 5.61
N PHE A 132 -5.33 12.98 5.39
CA PHE A 132 -6.58 13.45 4.81
C PHE A 132 -7.48 14.16 5.82
N GLY A 133 -7.14 14.11 7.11
CA GLY A 133 -7.92 14.71 8.19
C GLY A 133 -9.24 13.97 8.38
N VAL A 134 -10.32 14.70 8.64
CA VAL A 134 -11.65 14.11 8.88
C VAL A 134 -12.34 13.67 7.59
N TYR A 135 -11.99 14.26 6.45
CA TYR A 135 -12.69 14.04 5.20
C TYR A 135 -11.74 13.52 4.12
N PRO A 136 -11.84 12.23 3.74
CA PRO A 136 -11.04 11.70 2.64
C PRO A 136 -11.31 12.48 1.34
N PRO A 137 -10.28 12.74 0.52
CA PRO A 137 -10.35 13.68 -0.61
C PRO A 137 -11.35 13.29 -1.71
N CYS A 138 -11.79 12.03 -1.74
CA CYS A 138 -12.81 11.55 -2.68
C CYS A 138 -13.94 10.78 -1.97
N GLY A 139 -14.19 11.03 -0.68
CA GLY A 139 -15.20 10.35 0.15
C GLY A 139 -14.76 8.97 0.67
N GLY A 140 -15.56 8.30 1.51
CA GLY A 140 -15.23 6.95 2.01
C GLY A 140 -15.16 5.88 0.92
N GLY A 141 -14.37 4.82 1.12
CA GLY A 141 -14.20 3.71 0.19
C GLY A 141 -12.77 3.14 0.17
N ASP A 142 -12.47 2.27 -0.80
CA ASP A 142 -11.14 1.70 -0.97
C ASP A 142 -10.18 2.64 -1.68
N TYR A 143 -8.99 2.75 -1.12
CA TYR A 143 -7.92 3.62 -1.57
C TYR A 143 -6.59 2.89 -1.71
N ALA A 144 -5.71 3.43 -2.55
CA ALA A 144 -4.35 2.96 -2.76
C ALA A 144 -3.42 4.13 -3.08
N THR A 145 -2.15 3.99 -2.75
CA THR A 145 -1.09 4.91 -3.15
C THR A 145 -0.23 4.25 -4.21
N LYS A 146 -0.13 4.90 -5.36
CA LYS A 146 0.84 4.56 -6.40
C LYS A 146 1.97 5.57 -6.34
N ALA A 147 3.16 5.15 -5.93
CA ALA A 147 4.26 6.05 -5.66
C ALA A 147 5.50 5.70 -6.48
N GLY A 148 6.26 6.70 -6.89
CA GLY A 148 7.59 6.52 -7.46
C GLY A 148 8.56 7.48 -6.79
N SER A 149 9.83 7.12 -6.75
CA SER A 149 10.89 8.06 -6.42
C SER A 149 11.84 8.20 -7.61
N GLY A 150 12.67 9.25 -7.56
CA GLY A 150 13.77 9.38 -8.50
C GLY A 150 15.04 9.88 -7.84
N LEU A 151 16.15 9.47 -8.44
CA LEU A 151 17.50 9.91 -8.10
C LEU A 151 18.15 10.63 -9.27
N TYR A 152 18.63 11.86 -9.07
CA TYR A 152 19.44 12.56 -10.07
C TYR A 152 20.93 12.33 -9.87
N TYR A 153 21.60 11.81 -10.89
CA TYR A 153 23.04 11.58 -10.89
C TYR A 153 23.62 11.66 -12.30
N GLY A 154 24.81 12.26 -12.44
CA GLY A 154 25.53 12.27 -13.72
C GLY A 154 24.77 12.91 -14.89
N GLY A 155 23.85 13.85 -14.62
CA GLY A 155 23.03 14.48 -15.66
C GLY A 155 21.71 13.77 -15.96
N THR A 156 21.42 12.64 -15.31
CA THR A 156 20.28 11.76 -15.63
C THR A 156 19.46 11.42 -14.37
N TRP A 157 18.16 11.26 -14.56
CA TRP A 157 17.24 10.77 -13.53
C TRP A 157 17.07 9.25 -13.64
N TYR A 158 17.15 8.58 -12.49
CA TYR A 158 16.89 7.15 -12.31
C TYR A 158 15.62 6.96 -11.46
N GLY A 159 14.99 5.78 -11.50
CA GLY A 159 13.83 5.42 -10.67
C GLY A 159 12.46 6.01 -11.07
N ARG A 160 12.40 7.23 -11.63
CA ARG A 160 11.16 8.01 -11.84
C ARG A 160 9.99 7.26 -12.49
N ASN A 161 10.27 6.28 -13.34
CA ASN A 161 9.29 5.60 -14.18
C ASN A 161 8.84 4.24 -13.64
N VAL A 162 9.20 3.88 -12.41
CA VAL A 162 8.86 2.58 -11.81
C VAL A 162 7.96 2.83 -10.59
N PRO A 163 6.67 3.10 -10.78
CA PRO A 163 5.79 3.32 -9.65
C PRO A 163 5.46 1.99 -8.95
N ILE A 164 5.54 1.98 -7.62
CA ILE A 164 5.10 0.89 -6.76
C ILE A 164 3.68 1.13 -6.25
N TRP A 165 2.95 0.04 -6.03
CA TRP A 165 1.58 0.05 -5.52
C TRP A 165 1.61 -0.18 -4.01
N SER A 166 0.79 0.51 -3.22
CA SER A 166 0.72 0.28 -1.77
C SER A 166 -0.23 -0.85 -1.37
N GLY A 167 -0.80 -1.58 -2.33
CA GLY A 167 -2.04 -2.34 -2.10
C GLY A 167 -3.23 -1.42 -1.82
N SER A 168 -4.31 -1.99 -1.28
CA SER A 168 -5.57 -1.29 -1.04
C SER A 168 -5.95 -1.23 0.42
N HIS A 169 -6.62 -0.15 0.81
CA HIS A 169 -7.10 0.08 2.17
C HIS A 169 -8.43 0.81 2.17
N PHE A 170 -9.39 0.28 2.92
CA PHE A 170 -10.69 0.90 3.09
C PHE A 170 -10.60 2.08 4.08
N ILE A 171 -11.21 3.20 3.73
CA ILE A 171 -11.30 4.41 4.55
C ILE A 171 -12.77 4.73 4.79
N GLU A 172 -13.10 4.97 6.05
CA GLU A 172 -14.46 5.33 6.46
C GLU A 172 -14.90 6.70 5.88
N PRO A 173 -16.20 6.88 5.61
CA PRO A 173 -16.77 8.15 5.13
C PRO A 173 -16.61 9.32 6.09
#